data_AF-A0A1Q8BHH7-F1
#
_entry.id   AF-A0A1Q8BHH7-F1
#
_cell.length_a   1.000
_cell.length_b   1.000
_cell.length_c   1.000
_cell.angle_alpha   90.00
_cell.angle_beta   90.00
_cell.angle_gamma   90.00
#
_symmetry.space_group_name_H-M   'P 1'
#
loop_
_entity.id
_entity.type
_entity.pdbx_description
1 polymer ?
#
loop_
_entity_poly.entity_id
_entity_poly.type
_entity_poly.pdbx_seq_one_letter_code
_entity_poly.pdbx_strand_id
1 'polypeptide(L)'
;MFVEIDGVKRASLVNEDCTGSYDAVNGGSSNGGSYCDSTFNFYDPAVVPNYSTSCTSSSDPSCYGRIHSEIDHDWKAAKYCGASTTCDDAALNSQTTTSTLIDFQGFIYWDPGNLNQAWHSFSGWEIHPLTGWRVHQSNPSLTASFTFSPSAPTVGQAVTFTGTASGGTSPYAFDWSFGDGATGTGNPAIHSYSTTGTFNAQLTVHDSASATAAASHSLTVTQPATPDFSISSSPSSFSVATGASSASTITLTSIGAFAGTITLSPTISPSGPTVSVNPNNVTVSAGGSGTSTLSVSTQSTTPLGNYTVTVTGSSGSLSHSTTILVAVTAAAAVPDFSISGSPSSITIPRSSSGTFNLTLTSVNGFSGTVNLSVSASSPGPKTSLSQTSVNLSSGGSGSSILTIRTLKKTPLGSYSVTVTVTSGSLSHSITFTVTVG
;
A
#
# COMPACT_ATOMS: atom_id res chain seq x y z
N MET A 1 65.32 -19.32 15.35
CA MET A 1 64.01 -19.78 14.82
C MET A 1 63.24 -18.55 14.38
N PHE A 2 62.67 -18.51 13.18
CA PHE A 2 61.83 -17.39 12.76
C PHE A 2 60.42 -17.60 13.30
N VAL A 3 59.89 -16.59 13.98
CA VAL A 3 58.55 -16.64 14.60
C VAL A 3 57.78 -15.36 14.28
N GLU A 4 56.46 -15.50 14.18
CA GLU A 4 55.51 -14.40 14.18
C GLU A 4 54.67 -14.52 15.46
N ILE A 5 54.48 -13.40 16.17
CA ILE A 5 53.72 -13.35 17.42
C ILE A 5 52.62 -12.30 17.25
N ASP A 6 51.38 -12.77 17.18
CA ASP A 6 50.20 -11.95 16.90
C ASP A 6 49.56 -11.36 18.17
N GLY A 7 49.06 -10.14 18.08
CA GLY A 7 48.12 -9.59 19.08
C GLY A 7 48.71 -9.25 20.45
N VAL A 8 50.00 -8.92 20.54
CA VAL A 8 50.66 -8.55 21.80
C VAL A 8 50.56 -7.05 22.10
N LYS A 9 50.66 -6.68 23.38
CA LYS A 9 50.82 -5.28 23.82
C LYS A 9 52.28 -4.93 23.99
N ARG A 10 52.63 -3.70 23.60
CA ARG A 10 53.95 -3.11 23.87
C ARG A 10 53.98 -2.45 25.23
N ALA A 11 54.97 -2.81 26.04
CA ALA A 11 55.40 -2.04 27.20
C ALA A 11 56.12 -0.74 26.77
N SER A 12 56.59 0.05 27.72
CA SER A 12 57.39 1.26 27.47
C SER A 12 58.48 1.04 26.42
N LEU A 13 58.67 2.02 25.53
CA LEU A 13 59.77 2.07 24.57
C LEU A 13 60.90 2.91 25.14
N VAL A 14 62.12 2.38 25.10
CA VAL A 14 63.35 3.08 25.47
C VAL A 14 64.27 3.09 24.25
N ASN A 15 64.94 4.21 24.02
CA ASN A 15 66.03 4.28 23.06
C ASN A 15 67.34 4.19 23.83
N GLU A 16 68.14 3.19 23.52
CA GLU A 16 69.45 2.96 24.14
C GLU A 16 70.49 2.60 23.08
N ASP A 17 71.72 2.39 23.53
CA ASP A 17 72.89 2.08 22.70
C ASP A 17 73.09 2.90 21.40
N CYS A 18 73.05 4.24 21.51
CA CYS A 18 73.11 5.11 20.34
C CYS A 18 74.52 5.22 19.69
N THR A 19 74.63 4.89 18.40
CA THR A 19 75.86 5.08 17.60
C THR A 19 75.72 6.04 16.42
N GLY A 20 76.86 6.60 15.99
CA GLY A 20 76.99 7.34 14.72
C GLY A 20 77.51 6.48 13.56
N SER A 21 77.97 5.26 13.84
CA SER A 21 78.64 4.37 12.88
C SER A 21 78.34 2.90 13.19
N TYR A 22 78.20 2.07 12.15
CA TYR A 22 77.88 0.64 12.28
C TYR A 22 78.98 -0.15 13.03
N ASP A 23 78.59 -0.93 14.03
CA ASP A 23 79.39 -1.99 14.67
C ASP A 23 78.79 -3.37 14.35
N ALA A 24 79.63 -4.38 14.15
CA ALA A 24 79.23 -5.72 13.76
C ALA A 24 79.04 -6.70 14.93
N VAL A 25 79.33 -6.30 16.18
CA VAL A 25 79.41 -7.23 17.32
C VAL A 25 78.30 -7.05 18.35
N ASN A 26 77.84 -5.83 18.63
CA ASN A 26 76.71 -5.52 19.52
C ASN A 26 76.45 -4.03 19.42
N GLY A 27 75.34 -3.58 18.82
CA GLY A 27 75.17 -2.18 18.45
C GLY A 27 75.53 -1.20 19.57
N GLY A 28 76.34 -0.18 19.25
CA GLY A 28 76.63 0.97 20.10
C GLY A 28 77.69 0.89 21.23
N SER A 29 78.17 2.09 21.62
CA SER A 29 78.91 2.35 22.86
C SER A 29 78.37 3.64 23.48
N SER A 30 78.49 3.78 24.80
CA SER A 30 77.92 4.91 25.54
C SER A 30 78.47 6.27 25.09
N ASN A 31 77.76 6.92 24.16
CA ASN A 31 77.50 8.36 24.01
C ASN A 31 77.70 8.88 22.57
N GLY A 32 76.62 9.32 21.93
CA GLY A 32 76.64 10.45 20.98
C GLY A 32 76.08 10.22 19.57
N GLY A 33 75.43 9.09 19.30
CA GLY A 33 74.87 8.74 18.00
C GLY A 33 73.45 9.25 17.69
N SER A 34 73.05 9.21 16.42
CA SER A 34 71.66 9.44 15.98
C SER A 34 70.89 8.14 15.66
N TYR A 35 71.58 7.01 15.60
CA TYR A 35 70.98 5.69 15.39
C TYR A 35 71.00 4.97 16.73
N CYS A 36 69.87 4.94 17.43
CA CYS A 36 69.72 4.33 18.74
C CYS A 36 68.86 3.09 18.63
N ASP A 37 69.24 2.02 19.31
CA ASP A 37 68.45 0.81 19.42
C ASP A 37 67.16 1.10 20.17
N SER A 38 66.08 0.47 19.72
CA SER A 38 64.76 0.61 20.31
C SER A 38 64.43 -0.65 21.09
N THR A 39 64.47 -0.56 22.42
CA THR A 39 64.18 -1.68 23.31
C THR A 39 62.81 -1.51 23.96
N PHE A 40 62.10 -2.63 24.08
CA PHE A 40 60.82 -2.68 24.77
C PHE A 40 60.52 -4.12 25.20
N ASN A 41 59.59 -4.26 26.14
CA ASN A 41 59.02 -5.57 26.43
C ASN A 41 57.67 -5.70 25.72
N PHE A 42 57.29 -6.88 25.29
CA PHE A 42 55.91 -7.16 24.88
C PHE A 42 55.33 -8.34 25.66
N TYR A 43 54.01 -8.35 25.75
CA TYR A 43 53.27 -9.33 26.55
C TYR A 43 51.87 -9.57 25.98
N ASP A 44 51.34 -10.77 26.22
CA ASP A 44 49.93 -11.06 26.00
C ASP A 44 49.12 -10.53 27.20
N PRO A 45 48.17 -9.60 27.01
CA PRO A 45 47.34 -9.08 28.09
C PRO A 45 46.43 -10.14 28.76
N ALA A 46 46.15 -11.27 28.10
CA ALA A 46 45.42 -12.38 28.71
C ALA A 46 46.29 -13.15 29.72
N VAL A 47 47.61 -13.19 29.49
CA VAL A 47 48.59 -13.87 30.36
C VAL A 47 49.11 -12.91 31.44
N VAL A 48 49.28 -11.63 31.11
CA VAL A 48 49.76 -10.56 32.02
C VAL A 48 48.69 -9.46 32.15
N PRO A 49 47.55 -9.73 32.83
CA PRO A 49 46.43 -8.78 32.90
C PRO A 49 46.74 -7.52 33.72
N ASN A 50 47.72 -7.57 34.62
CA ASN A 50 48.11 -6.48 35.51
C ASN A 50 49.57 -6.05 35.26
N TYR A 51 49.83 -5.50 34.07
CA TYR A 51 51.16 -4.98 33.72
C TYR A 51 51.65 -3.94 34.75
N SER A 52 52.89 -4.12 35.24
CA SER A 52 53.54 -3.22 36.21
C SER A 52 54.99 -2.92 35.79
N THR A 53 55.36 -1.65 35.77
CA THR A 53 56.74 -1.18 35.51
C THR A 53 57.68 -1.40 36.69
N SER A 54 57.16 -1.80 37.85
CA SER A 54 57.91 -1.85 39.13
C SER A 54 58.29 -3.27 39.56
N CYS A 55 58.26 -4.23 38.63
CA CYS A 55 58.65 -5.61 38.95
C CYS A 55 60.17 -5.70 39.21
N THR A 56 60.57 -6.36 40.30
CA THR A 56 61.96 -6.39 40.79
C THR A 56 62.58 -7.78 40.91
N SER A 57 61.86 -8.86 40.55
CA SER A 57 62.40 -10.23 40.63
C SER A 57 61.79 -11.22 39.62
N SER A 58 62.54 -12.28 39.28
CA SER A 58 62.10 -13.39 38.42
C SER A 58 60.94 -14.22 38.99
N SER A 59 60.63 -14.06 40.28
CA SER A 59 59.50 -14.70 40.97
C SER A 59 58.21 -13.86 41.00
N ASP A 60 58.23 -12.64 40.45
CA ASP A 60 57.05 -11.76 40.40
C ASP A 60 56.10 -12.19 39.26
N PRO A 61 54.85 -12.59 39.57
CA PRO A 61 53.90 -13.05 38.56
C PRO A 61 53.45 -11.93 37.60
N SER A 62 53.68 -10.65 37.91
CA SER A 62 53.47 -9.56 36.96
C SER A 62 54.56 -9.50 35.87
N CYS A 63 55.71 -10.15 36.07
CA CYS A 63 56.81 -10.27 35.12
C CYS A 63 56.74 -11.52 34.24
N TYR A 64 56.04 -12.55 34.69
CA TYR A 64 55.94 -13.83 34.01
C TYR A 64 55.22 -13.71 32.65
N GLY A 65 55.80 -14.25 31.58
CA GLY A 65 55.22 -14.20 30.22
C GLY A 65 55.52 -12.94 29.40
N ARG A 66 56.49 -12.12 29.85
CA ARG A 66 57.06 -11.03 29.04
C ARG A 66 58.21 -11.54 28.18
N ILE A 67 58.35 -10.99 26.99
CA ILE A 67 59.53 -11.21 26.14
C ILE A 67 60.19 -9.86 25.92
N HIS A 68 61.51 -9.81 26.12
CA HIS A 68 62.29 -8.64 25.80
C HIS A 68 62.51 -8.57 24.29
N SER A 69 62.30 -7.39 23.71
CA SER A 69 62.54 -7.13 22.30
C SER A 69 63.50 -5.98 22.17
N GLU A 70 64.46 -6.18 21.30
CA GLU A 70 65.39 -5.15 20.89
C GLU A 70 65.32 -5.03 19.38
N ILE A 71 65.08 -3.82 18.90
CA ILE A 71 65.30 -3.45 17.52
C ILE A 71 66.64 -2.74 17.49
N ASP A 72 67.70 -3.50 17.20
CA ASP A 72 68.99 -2.93 16.79
C ASP A 72 68.70 -1.96 15.65
N HIS A 73 69.26 -0.76 15.69
CA HIS A 73 69.14 0.28 14.67
C HIS A 73 70.50 0.68 14.09
N ASP A 74 71.59 0.07 14.54
CA ASP A 74 72.96 0.29 14.05
C ASP A 74 73.11 -0.02 12.56
N TRP A 75 72.31 -0.94 12.05
CA TRP A 75 72.21 -1.24 10.63
C TRP A 75 71.78 -0.04 9.76
N LYS A 76 71.19 1.02 10.36
CA LYS A 76 70.88 2.28 9.67
C LYS A 76 72.14 3.06 9.31
N ALA A 77 73.16 3.01 10.16
CA ALA A 77 74.47 3.60 9.86
C ALA A 77 75.15 2.88 8.67
N ALA A 78 74.84 1.60 8.45
CA ALA A 78 75.29 0.81 7.30
C ALA A 78 74.38 0.91 6.07
N LYS A 79 73.28 1.69 6.12
CA LYS A 79 72.30 1.88 5.04
C LYS A 79 71.60 0.59 4.58
N TYR A 80 71.45 -0.39 5.48
CA TYR A 80 70.83 -1.69 5.16
C TYR A 80 69.30 -1.66 4.98
N CYS A 81 68.63 -0.51 5.17
CA CYS A 81 67.25 -0.27 4.70
C CYS A 81 67.10 -0.39 3.17
N GLY A 82 68.21 -0.46 2.43
CA GLY A 82 68.25 -0.37 0.97
C GLY A 82 68.54 1.06 0.52
N ALA A 83 69.26 1.21 -0.58
CA ALA A 83 69.51 2.53 -1.16
C ALA A 83 68.18 3.23 -1.45
N SER A 84 68.03 4.46 -0.95
CA SER A 84 66.83 5.30 -1.11
C SER A 84 65.61 4.93 -0.25
N THR A 85 65.73 4.00 0.70
CA THR A 85 64.69 3.73 1.70
C THR A 85 65.05 4.41 3.02
N THR A 86 64.20 5.34 3.48
CA THR A 86 64.33 5.94 4.82
C THR A 86 63.74 4.99 5.84
N CYS A 87 64.53 4.61 6.85
CA CYS A 87 64.01 3.84 7.98
C CYS A 87 63.15 4.76 8.86
N ASP A 88 61.88 4.42 9.08
CA ASP A 88 60.90 5.32 9.70
C ASP A 88 60.50 4.89 11.11
N ASP A 89 61.36 5.18 12.09
CA ASP A 89 61.05 4.96 13.52
C ASP A 89 59.99 5.93 14.03
N ALA A 90 59.87 7.09 13.37
CA ALA A 90 58.87 8.08 13.69
C ALA A 90 57.46 7.55 13.36
N ALA A 91 57.29 6.72 12.33
CA ALA A 91 56.05 6.01 12.03
C ALA A 91 55.68 5.00 13.12
N LEU A 92 56.62 4.18 13.61
CA LEU A 92 56.33 3.25 14.71
C LEU A 92 55.86 3.99 15.96
N ASN A 93 56.55 5.07 16.31
CA ASN A 93 56.23 5.86 17.51
C ASN A 93 54.95 6.67 17.39
N SER A 94 54.62 7.18 16.19
CA SER A 94 53.39 7.94 15.95
C SER A 94 52.14 7.07 15.76
N GLN A 95 52.31 5.81 15.33
CA GLN A 95 51.18 4.90 15.06
C GLN A 95 50.81 4.01 16.25
N THR A 96 51.60 3.98 17.34
CA THR A 96 51.42 3.03 18.43
C THR A 96 51.41 3.69 19.82
N THR A 97 50.37 3.41 20.63
CA THR A 97 50.30 3.74 22.06
C THR A 97 50.45 2.46 22.90
N THR A 98 50.49 2.56 24.24
CA THR A 98 50.49 1.39 25.14
C THR A 98 49.23 0.52 25.03
N SER A 99 48.19 0.99 24.34
CA SER A 99 46.96 0.24 24.06
C SER A 99 46.88 -0.30 22.62
N THR A 100 47.79 0.09 21.73
CA THR A 100 47.80 -0.39 20.34
C THR A 100 48.32 -1.82 20.29
N LEU A 101 47.56 -2.72 19.67
CA LEU A 101 48.02 -4.08 19.34
C LEU A 101 48.82 -4.05 18.05
N ILE A 102 49.85 -4.86 17.97
CA ILE A 102 50.83 -4.89 16.88
C ILE A 102 51.25 -6.33 16.61
N ASP A 103 51.47 -6.65 15.34
CA ASP A 103 52.03 -7.92 14.88
C ASP A 103 53.51 -7.69 14.55
N PHE A 104 54.40 -8.57 15.02
CA PHE A 104 55.85 -8.48 14.80
C PHE A 104 56.46 -9.81 14.36
N GLN A 105 57.51 -9.74 13.54
CA GLN A 105 58.26 -10.89 13.06
C GLN A 105 59.76 -10.77 13.37
N GLY A 106 60.39 -11.85 13.84
CA GLY A 106 61.80 -11.84 14.22
C GLY A 106 62.45 -13.20 14.50
N PHE A 107 63.74 -13.16 14.83
CA PHE A 107 64.49 -14.31 15.30
C PHE A 107 64.55 -14.32 16.82
N ILE A 108 64.17 -15.43 17.43
CA ILE A 108 64.38 -15.64 18.87
C ILE A 108 65.85 -15.95 19.13
N TYR A 109 66.44 -15.24 20.10
CA TYR A 109 67.76 -15.46 20.67
C TYR A 109 67.64 -15.71 22.18
N TRP A 110 68.55 -16.53 22.72
CA TRP A 110 68.63 -16.80 24.15
C TRP A 110 69.86 -16.10 24.70
N ASP A 111 69.65 -15.11 25.57
CA ASP A 111 70.68 -14.38 26.28
C ASP A 111 70.77 -14.82 27.75
N PRO A 112 71.64 -15.80 28.07
CA PRO A 112 71.83 -16.27 29.42
C PRO A 112 72.53 -15.24 30.34
N GLY A 113 73.16 -14.20 29.79
CA GLY A 113 73.84 -13.15 30.56
C GLY A 113 72.86 -12.21 31.27
N ASN A 114 71.62 -12.14 30.78
CA ASN A 114 70.62 -11.16 31.22
C ASN A 114 69.48 -11.74 32.08
N LEU A 115 69.58 -13.01 32.49
CA LEU A 115 68.56 -13.73 33.28
C LEU A 115 68.16 -13.06 34.62
N ASN A 116 69.07 -12.29 35.21
CA ASN A 116 68.85 -11.63 36.51
C ASN A 116 68.61 -10.12 36.39
N GLN A 117 68.43 -9.60 35.18
CA GLN A 117 68.33 -8.17 34.93
C GLN A 117 66.88 -7.74 34.77
N ALA A 118 66.47 -6.72 35.54
CA ALA A 118 65.08 -6.26 35.58
C ALA A 118 64.61 -5.61 34.27
N TRP A 119 65.51 -4.93 33.55
CA TRP A 119 65.20 -4.31 32.25
C TRP A 119 64.98 -5.35 31.14
N HIS A 120 65.57 -6.55 31.29
CA HIS A 120 65.38 -7.73 30.43
C HIS A 120 64.18 -8.61 30.81
N SER A 121 63.34 -8.11 31.73
CA SER A 121 62.20 -8.85 32.28
C SER A 121 62.54 -10.21 32.91
N PHE A 122 63.80 -10.44 33.30
CA PHE A 122 64.28 -11.73 33.82
C PHE A 122 63.99 -12.94 32.90
N SER A 123 63.78 -12.69 31.61
CA SER A 123 63.27 -13.70 30.69
C SER A 123 64.40 -14.53 30.06
N GLY A 124 65.57 -13.90 29.83
CA GLY A 124 66.68 -14.48 29.05
C GLY A 124 66.36 -14.70 27.58
N TRP A 125 65.12 -14.43 27.14
CA TRP A 125 64.69 -14.60 25.76
C TRP A 125 64.58 -13.23 25.11
N GLU A 126 65.27 -13.08 23.98
CA GLU A 126 65.22 -11.90 23.13
C GLU A 126 64.57 -12.27 21.80
N ILE A 127 63.92 -11.29 21.18
CA ILE A 127 63.58 -11.36 19.76
C ILE A 127 64.23 -10.18 19.05
N HIS A 128 64.98 -10.49 17.99
CA HIS A 128 65.52 -9.51 17.06
C HIS A 128 64.59 -9.45 15.84
N PRO A 129 63.77 -8.40 15.69
CA PRO A 129 62.84 -8.31 14.59
C PRO A 129 63.54 -7.94 13.28
N LEU A 130 63.05 -8.53 12.19
CA LEU A 130 63.52 -8.29 10.83
C LEU A 130 62.70 -7.15 10.22
N THR A 131 62.84 -5.91 10.72
CA THR A 131 62.18 -4.66 10.24
C THR A 131 60.67 -4.70 9.91
N GLY A 132 59.98 -5.82 10.16
CA GLY A 132 58.61 -6.09 9.74
C GLY A 132 57.69 -6.07 10.94
N TRP A 133 56.94 -4.97 11.08
CA TRP A 133 55.87 -4.83 12.04
C TRP A 133 54.67 -4.17 11.38
N ARG A 134 53.47 -4.41 11.92
CA ARG A 134 52.25 -3.67 11.54
C ARG A 134 51.35 -3.46 12.74
N VAL A 135 50.49 -2.44 12.68
CA VAL A 135 49.35 -2.34 13.60
C VAL A 135 48.43 -3.53 13.37
N HIS A 136 48.11 -4.25 14.45
CA HIS A 136 47.21 -5.39 14.39
C HIS A 136 45.84 -4.91 13.91
N GLN A 137 45.43 -5.37 12.73
CA GLN A 137 44.10 -5.11 12.21
C GLN A 137 43.19 -6.24 12.69
N SER A 138 42.38 -5.97 13.71
CA SER A 138 41.25 -6.85 13.99
C SER A 138 40.31 -6.74 12.79
N ASN A 139 40.31 -7.74 11.92
CA ASN A 139 39.35 -7.77 10.83
C ASN A 139 37.95 -7.79 11.49
N PRO A 140 37.07 -6.80 11.25
CA PRO A 140 35.75 -6.78 11.88
C PRO A 140 35.08 -8.14 11.70
N SER A 141 34.48 -8.68 12.76
CA SER A 141 33.88 -10.02 12.71
C SER A 141 32.93 -10.13 11.52
N LEU A 142 32.99 -11.27 10.82
CA LEU A 142 32.08 -11.54 9.71
C LEU A 142 30.63 -11.50 10.22
N THR A 143 29.78 -10.83 9.47
CA THR A 143 28.34 -10.73 9.72
C THR A 143 27.56 -11.12 8.48
N ALA A 144 26.40 -11.73 8.69
CA ALA A 144 25.48 -12.14 7.63
C ALA A 144 24.08 -11.59 7.91
N SER A 145 23.35 -11.27 6.85
CA SER A 145 21.91 -10.95 6.90
C SER A 145 21.29 -11.33 5.55
N PHE A 146 19.97 -11.42 5.46
CA PHE A 146 19.31 -11.61 4.18
C PHE A 146 17.87 -11.11 4.16
N THR A 147 17.33 -10.92 2.97
CA THR A 147 15.89 -10.72 2.73
C THR A 147 15.35 -11.79 1.80
N PHE A 148 14.03 -11.96 1.76
CA PHE A 148 13.38 -12.85 0.82
C PHE A 148 12.13 -12.19 0.21
N SER A 149 11.79 -12.60 -1.00
CA SER A 149 10.59 -12.12 -1.72
C SER A 149 9.95 -13.26 -2.51
N PRO A 150 8.61 -13.39 -2.50
CA PRO A 150 7.64 -12.54 -1.80
C PRO A 150 7.61 -12.79 -0.28
N SER A 151 7.08 -11.83 0.50
CA SER A 151 6.98 -11.94 1.97
C SER A 151 5.93 -12.94 2.47
N ALA A 152 4.94 -13.27 1.64
CA ALA A 152 3.90 -14.26 1.92
C ALA A 152 3.79 -15.26 0.76
N PRO A 153 4.76 -16.18 0.61
CA PRO A 153 4.76 -17.14 -0.47
C PRO A 153 3.66 -18.19 -0.30
N THR A 154 3.26 -18.76 -1.43
CA THR A 154 2.33 -19.89 -1.49
C THR A 154 3.03 -21.16 -1.96
N VAL A 155 2.44 -22.32 -1.69
CA VAL A 155 2.99 -23.62 -2.12
C VAL A 155 3.31 -23.61 -3.62
N GLY A 156 4.52 -24.03 -3.98
CA GLY A 156 5.01 -24.08 -5.36
C GLY A 156 5.47 -22.73 -5.94
N GLN A 157 5.35 -21.63 -5.19
CA GLN A 157 5.83 -20.32 -5.62
C GLN A 157 7.34 -20.19 -5.38
N ALA A 158 8.06 -19.69 -6.39
CA ALA A 158 9.48 -19.38 -6.25
C ALA A 158 9.70 -18.20 -5.29
N VAL A 159 10.56 -18.43 -4.29
CA VAL A 159 11.02 -17.44 -3.31
C VAL A 159 12.48 -17.14 -3.62
N THR A 160 12.79 -15.85 -3.79
CA THR A 160 14.16 -15.37 -4.00
C THR A 160 14.73 -14.92 -2.66
N PHE A 161 15.88 -15.46 -2.28
CA PHE A 161 16.64 -15.13 -1.08
C PHE A 161 17.88 -14.33 -1.47
N THR A 162 18.05 -13.15 -0.88
CA THR A 162 19.17 -12.24 -1.18
C THR A 162 19.95 -11.97 0.09
N GLY A 163 21.15 -12.53 0.17
CA GLY A 163 22.08 -12.38 1.28
C GLY A 163 22.92 -11.11 1.21
N THR A 164 23.39 -10.66 2.36
CA THR A 164 24.39 -9.61 2.53
C THR A 164 25.44 -10.06 3.54
N ALA A 165 26.70 -9.68 3.29
CA ALA A 165 27.84 -10.01 4.15
C ALA A 165 28.69 -8.75 4.38
N SER A 166 29.22 -8.58 5.60
CA SER A 166 30.15 -7.50 5.94
C SER A 166 31.13 -7.90 7.04
N GLY A 167 32.29 -7.24 7.11
CA GLY A 167 33.42 -7.71 7.91
C GLY A 167 34.09 -8.95 7.31
N GLY A 168 35.05 -9.53 8.02
CA GLY A 168 35.79 -10.69 7.54
C GLY A 168 36.63 -10.40 6.29
N THR A 169 37.13 -11.46 5.65
CA THR A 169 38.08 -11.39 4.54
C THR A 169 37.43 -11.83 3.23
N SER A 170 37.10 -10.87 2.36
CA SER A 170 36.60 -11.15 1.00
C SER A 170 37.55 -12.05 0.19
N PRO A 171 37.08 -12.91 -0.75
CA PRO A 171 35.67 -13.11 -1.18
C PRO A 171 34.81 -13.89 -0.19
N TYR A 172 33.48 -13.75 -0.34
CA TYR A 172 32.48 -14.49 0.45
C TYR A 172 31.80 -15.60 -0.36
N ALA A 173 31.53 -16.73 0.28
CA ALA A 173 30.64 -17.78 -0.21
C ALA A 173 29.34 -17.81 0.60
N PHE A 174 28.23 -18.12 -0.06
CA PHE A 174 26.88 -18.10 0.52
C PHE A 174 26.24 -19.48 0.38
N ASP A 175 25.94 -20.10 1.52
CA ASP A 175 25.28 -21.39 1.64
C ASP A 175 23.92 -21.22 2.33
N TRP A 176 22.91 -21.93 1.84
CA TRP A 176 21.53 -21.80 2.28
C TRP A 176 20.97 -23.13 2.77
N SER A 177 20.20 -23.07 3.85
CA SER A 177 19.27 -24.11 4.27
C SER A 177 17.88 -23.50 4.31
N PHE A 178 16.92 -24.05 3.56
CA PHE A 178 15.58 -23.46 3.45
C PHE A 178 14.63 -23.89 4.57
N GLY A 179 15.07 -24.79 5.46
CA GLY A 179 14.27 -25.23 6.61
C GLY A 179 13.26 -26.35 6.31
N ASP A 180 13.18 -26.82 5.07
CA ASP A 180 12.40 -27.99 4.63
C ASP A 180 13.28 -29.22 4.30
N GLY A 181 14.57 -29.13 4.59
CA GLY A 181 15.58 -30.14 4.27
C GLY A 181 16.33 -29.88 2.95
N ALA A 182 15.87 -28.94 2.12
CA ALA A 182 16.60 -28.52 0.92
C ALA A 182 17.70 -27.50 1.26
N THR A 183 18.76 -27.52 0.46
CA THR A 183 19.90 -26.60 0.55
C THR A 183 20.15 -25.90 -0.78
N GLY A 184 20.91 -24.81 -0.76
CA GLY A 184 21.28 -24.05 -1.95
C GLY A 184 22.59 -23.28 -1.76
N THR A 185 23.13 -22.75 -2.86
CA THR A 185 24.39 -21.99 -2.87
C THR A 185 24.26 -20.74 -3.74
N GLY A 186 25.09 -19.73 -3.48
CA GLY A 186 25.16 -18.50 -4.25
C GLY A 186 24.26 -17.38 -3.72
N ASN A 187 24.30 -16.22 -4.38
CA ASN A 187 23.54 -15.06 -3.96
C ASN A 187 23.14 -14.20 -5.18
N PRO A 188 21.84 -14.06 -5.50
CA PRO A 188 20.69 -14.61 -4.79
C PRO A 188 20.52 -16.13 -5.00
N ALA A 189 19.79 -16.78 -4.08
CA ALA A 189 19.32 -18.16 -4.22
C ALA A 189 17.80 -18.20 -4.44
N ILE A 190 17.29 -19.21 -5.16
CA ILE A 190 15.86 -19.36 -5.46
C ILE A 190 15.38 -20.73 -4.99
N HIS A 191 14.27 -20.78 -4.24
CA HIS A 191 13.68 -22.03 -3.74
C HIS A 191 12.15 -22.00 -3.77
N SER A 192 11.50 -23.15 -3.88
CA SER A 192 10.03 -23.28 -3.82
C SER A 192 9.64 -24.38 -2.84
N TYR A 193 8.71 -24.08 -1.93
CA TYR A 193 8.25 -25.03 -0.92
C TYR A 193 7.07 -25.88 -1.43
N SER A 194 7.12 -27.19 -1.20
CA SER A 194 6.09 -28.14 -1.67
C SER A 194 4.91 -28.31 -0.71
N THR A 195 5.02 -27.82 0.53
CA THR A 195 3.97 -27.93 1.56
C THR A 195 3.74 -26.60 2.26
N THR A 196 2.56 -26.43 2.84
CA THR A 196 2.27 -25.31 3.74
C THR A 196 3.01 -25.51 5.06
N GLY A 197 3.31 -24.40 5.74
CA GLY A 197 4.00 -24.43 7.03
C GLY A 197 4.87 -23.21 7.26
N THR A 198 5.44 -23.13 8.46
CA THR A 198 6.47 -22.15 8.80
C THR A 198 7.83 -22.81 8.67
N PHE A 199 8.69 -22.24 7.84
CA PHE A 199 10.05 -22.69 7.60
C PHE A 199 11.05 -21.68 8.14
N ASN A 200 12.14 -22.16 8.71
CA ASN A 200 13.23 -21.32 9.20
C ASN A 200 14.38 -21.38 8.20
N ALA A 201 14.43 -20.41 7.28
CA ALA A 201 15.50 -20.32 6.31
C ALA A 201 16.75 -19.74 6.99
N GLN A 202 17.91 -20.34 6.71
CA GLN A 202 19.20 -19.93 7.24
C GLN A 202 20.15 -19.66 6.07
N LEU A 203 20.82 -18.50 6.15
CA LEU A 203 22.01 -18.18 5.38
C LEU A 203 23.23 -18.45 6.26
N THR A 204 24.23 -19.15 5.72
CA THR A 204 25.58 -19.24 6.27
C THR A 204 26.54 -18.63 5.27
N VAL A 205 27.33 -17.65 5.71
CA VAL A 205 28.36 -17.00 4.91
C VAL A 205 29.73 -17.47 5.39
N HIS A 206 30.59 -17.81 4.45
CA HIS A 206 32.01 -18.11 4.66
C HIS A 206 32.85 -17.01 4.04
N ASP A 207 33.88 -16.54 4.74
CA ASP A 207 34.90 -15.68 4.15
C ASP A 207 36.12 -16.49 3.68
N SER A 208 37.07 -15.85 2.99
CA SER A 208 38.27 -16.51 2.48
C SER A 208 39.27 -16.95 3.55
N ALA A 209 39.13 -16.45 4.78
CA ALA A 209 39.88 -16.87 5.96
C ALA A 209 39.16 -18.00 6.73
N SER A 210 38.09 -18.58 6.15
CA SER A 210 37.25 -19.62 6.76
C SER A 210 36.47 -19.19 8.01
N ALA A 211 36.34 -17.88 8.26
CA ALA A 211 35.40 -17.39 9.27
C ALA A 211 33.96 -17.60 8.78
N THR A 212 33.04 -17.84 9.72
CA THR A 212 31.62 -18.10 9.42
C THR A 212 30.69 -17.17 10.17
N ALA A 213 29.61 -16.78 9.52
CA ALA A 213 28.51 -16.04 10.11
C ALA A 213 27.18 -16.56 9.57
N ALA A 214 26.15 -16.61 10.41
CA ALA A 214 24.83 -17.10 10.02
C ALA A 214 23.72 -16.10 10.36
N ALA A 215 22.68 -16.08 9.53
CA ALA A 215 21.44 -15.36 9.76
C ALA A 215 20.25 -16.30 9.51
N SER A 216 19.14 -16.11 10.23
CA SER A 216 17.95 -16.93 10.04
C SER A 216 16.69 -16.07 10.06
N HIS A 217 15.75 -16.37 9.15
CA HIS A 217 14.42 -15.77 9.12
C HIS A 217 13.36 -16.87 8.98
N SER A 218 12.29 -16.73 9.76
CA SER A 218 11.09 -17.52 9.58
C SER A 218 10.21 -16.95 8.49
N LEU A 219 9.67 -17.82 7.64
CA LEU A 219 8.66 -17.49 6.64
C LEU A 219 7.54 -18.51 6.68
N THR A 220 6.32 -18.05 6.43
CA THR A 220 5.13 -18.92 6.43
C THR A 220 4.63 -19.08 5.00
N VAL A 221 4.61 -20.33 4.53
CA VAL A 221 4.07 -20.74 3.23
C VAL A 221 2.63 -21.16 3.42
N THR A 222 1.73 -20.54 2.66
CA THR A 222 0.29 -20.83 2.72
C THR A 222 -0.19 -21.53 1.45
N GLN A 223 -1.39 -22.09 1.47
CA GLN A 223 -1.99 -22.63 0.25
C GLN A 223 -2.35 -21.47 -0.67
N PRO A 224 -2.11 -21.55 -2.00
CA PRO A 224 -2.71 -20.63 -2.94
C PRO A 224 -4.23 -20.54 -2.70
N ALA A 225 -4.76 -19.32 -2.68
CA ALA A 225 -6.20 -19.13 -2.59
C ALA A 225 -6.89 -19.87 -3.74
N THR A 226 -7.96 -20.61 -3.42
CA THR A 226 -8.76 -21.30 -4.44
C THR A 226 -9.43 -20.27 -5.35
N PRO A 227 -9.36 -20.41 -6.68
CA PRO A 227 -10.05 -19.51 -7.60
C PRO A 227 -11.56 -19.45 -7.32
N ASP A 228 -12.07 -18.25 -7.07
CA ASP A 228 -13.49 -17.98 -6.82
C ASP A 228 -13.87 -16.55 -7.29
N PHE A 229 -15.13 -16.14 -7.15
CA PHE A 229 -15.57 -14.77 -7.39
C PHE A 229 -16.55 -14.29 -6.32
N SER A 230 -16.69 -12.98 -6.16
CA SER A 230 -17.78 -12.38 -5.39
C SER A 230 -18.75 -11.63 -6.31
N ILE A 231 -20.00 -11.49 -5.86
CA ILE A 231 -21.06 -10.75 -6.54
C ILE A 231 -21.69 -9.72 -5.58
N SER A 232 -21.91 -8.51 -6.06
CA SER A 232 -22.55 -7.43 -5.31
C SER A 232 -23.43 -6.56 -6.22
N SER A 233 -24.34 -5.79 -5.62
CA SER A 233 -25.24 -4.88 -6.34
C SER A 233 -25.22 -3.47 -5.75
N SER A 234 -25.23 -2.44 -6.60
CA SER A 234 -25.37 -1.05 -6.16
C SER A 234 -26.27 -0.25 -7.13
N PRO A 235 -27.38 0.34 -6.64
CA PRO A 235 -27.89 0.25 -5.27
C PRO A 235 -28.46 -1.14 -4.92
N SER A 236 -28.43 -1.51 -3.64
CA SER A 236 -29.05 -2.75 -3.11
C SER A 236 -30.54 -2.59 -2.81
N SER A 237 -31.09 -1.38 -2.95
CA SER A 237 -32.53 -1.14 -2.93
C SER A 237 -32.91 0.12 -3.68
N PHE A 238 -34.12 0.16 -4.26
CA PHE A 238 -34.70 1.35 -4.87
C PHE A 238 -36.23 1.24 -4.97
N SER A 239 -36.90 2.36 -5.28
CA SER A 239 -38.32 2.37 -5.65
C SER A 239 -38.50 2.57 -7.15
N VAL A 240 -39.55 1.99 -7.70
CA VAL A 240 -39.92 2.14 -9.11
C VAL A 240 -41.43 2.33 -9.20
N ALA A 241 -41.87 3.40 -9.86
CA ALA A 241 -43.29 3.64 -10.07
C ALA A 241 -43.89 2.62 -11.05
N THR A 242 -45.20 2.37 -10.99
CA THR A 242 -45.92 1.58 -12.01
C THR A 242 -45.76 2.20 -13.41
N GLY A 243 -45.40 1.39 -14.41
CA GLY A 243 -45.13 1.83 -15.78
C GLY A 243 -43.74 2.43 -16.01
N ALA A 244 -42.86 2.37 -15.01
CA ALA A 244 -41.50 2.92 -15.07
C ALA A 244 -40.43 1.81 -15.09
N SER A 245 -39.17 2.21 -15.15
CA SER A 245 -38.02 1.30 -15.03
C SER A 245 -36.93 1.91 -14.18
N SER A 246 -36.14 1.06 -13.54
CA SER A 246 -34.98 1.45 -12.74
C SER A 246 -33.90 0.37 -12.84
N ALA A 247 -32.68 0.69 -12.43
CA ALA A 247 -31.54 -0.20 -12.62
C ALA A 247 -30.64 -0.27 -11.39
N SER A 248 -29.90 -1.38 -11.29
CA SER A 248 -28.80 -1.57 -10.35
C SER A 248 -27.60 -2.13 -11.10
N THR A 249 -26.39 -1.74 -10.69
CA THR A 249 -25.16 -2.29 -11.24
C THR A 249 -24.75 -3.51 -10.43
N ILE A 250 -24.63 -4.65 -11.11
CA ILE A 250 -24.06 -5.89 -10.56
C ILE A 250 -22.56 -5.86 -10.81
N THR A 251 -21.77 -6.00 -9.75
CA THR A 251 -20.31 -6.04 -9.81
C THR A 251 -19.82 -7.42 -9.41
N LEU A 252 -18.95 -7.99 -10.24
CA LEU A 252 -18.29 -9.28 -10.05
C LEU A 252 -16.80 -9.05 -9.86
N THR A 253 -16.20 -9.67 -8.84
CA THR A 253 -14.78 -9.47 -8.50
C THR A 253 -14.07 -10.80 -8.35
N SER A 254 -12.89 -10.93 -8.98
CA SER A 254 -12.03 -12.10 -8.92
C SER A 254 -11.47 -12.33 -7.50
N ILE A 255 -11.47 -13.58 -7.05
CA ILE A 255 -10.84 -14.06 -5.82
C ILE A 255 -9.89 -15.21 -6.18
N GLY A 256 -8.72 -15.27 -5.55
CA GLY A 256 -7.77 -16.38 -5.74
C GLY A 256 -7.31 -16.56 -7.20
N ALA A 257 -7.06 -15.44 -7.90
CA ALA A 257 -6.67 -15.43 -9.31
C ALA A 257 -7.70 -16.08 -10.27
N PHE A 258 -8.97 -16.16 -9.89
CA PHE A 258 -10.04 -16.58 -10.79
C PHE A 258 -10.05 -15.74 -12.06
N ALA A 259 -10.01 -16.44 -13.20
CA ALA A 259 -10.22 -15.89 -14.51
C ALA A 259 -11.25 -16.75 -15.24
N GLY A 260 -12.33 -16.13 -15.73
CA GLY A 260 -13.40 -16.88 -16.36
C GLY A 260 -14.64 -16.03 -16.64
N THR A 261 -15.61 -16.65 -17.30
CA THR A 261 -16.91 -16.04 -17.61
C THR A 261 -17.94 -16.47 -16.58
N ILE A 262 -18.60 -15.49 -15.96
CA ILE A 262 -19.68 -15.69 -15.00
C ILE A 262 -20.99 -15.40 -15.71
N THR A 263 -21.91 -16.37 -15.70
CA THR A 263 -23.25 -16.24 -16.26
C THR A 263 -24.20 -15.74 -15.18
N LEU A 264 -24.96 -14.68 -15.46
CA LEU A 264 -25.91 -14.06 -14.54
C LEU A 264 -27.34 -14.50 -14.85
N SER A 265 -28.07 -14.91 -13.81
CA SER A 265 -29.47 -15.33 -13.87
C SER A 265 -30.30 -14.58 -12.81
N PRO A 266 -30.96 -13.46 -13.18
CA PRO A 266 -31.84 -12.74 -12.28
C PRO A 266 -33.19 -13.43 -12.13
N THR A 267 -33.72 -13.49 -10.90
CA THR A 267 -35.08 -13.90 -10.59
C THR A 267 -35.75 -12.84 -9.71
N ILE A 268 -37.07 -12.81 -9.67
CA ILE A 268 -37.83 -11.85 -8.85
C ILE A 268 -38.98 -12.55 -8.12
N SER A 269 -39.21 -12.17 -6.86
CA SER A 269 -40.33 -12.65 -6.04
C SER A 269 -40.90 -11.51 -5.18
N PRO A 270 -42.24 -11.34 -5.09
CA PRO A 270 -43.27 -12.03 -5.88
C PRO A 270 -43.17 -11.77 -7.39
N SER A 271 -43.94 -12.49 -8.21
CA SER A 271 -44.00 -12.19 -9.66
C SER A 271 -44.73 -10.86 -9.90
N GLY A 272 -44.23 -10.02 -10.81
CA GLY A 272 -44.92 -8.79 -11.22
C GLY A 272 -44.06 -7.92 -12.14
N PRO A 273 -42.98 -7.30 -11.62
CA PRO A 273 -41.99 -6.62 -12.44
C PRO A 273 -41.22 -7.60 -13.34
N THR A 274 -40.74 -7.12 -14.48
CA THR A 274 -39.80 -7.86 -15.34
C THR A 274 -38.37 -7.49 -14.98
N VAL A 275 -37.46 -8.47 -15.00
CA VAL A 275 -36.04 -8.27 -14.67
C VAL A 275 -35.14 -8.80 -15.78
N SER A 276 -34.05 -8.09 -16.07
CA SER A 276 -33.05 -8.49 -17.07
C SER A 276 -31.67 -7.97 -16.71
N VAL A 277 -30.62 -8.64 -17.16
CA VAL A 277 -29.23 -8.21 -17.00
C VAL A 277 -28.56 -8.02 -18.36
N ASN A 278 -27.72 -7.00 -18.49
CA ASN A 278 -26.95 -6.75 -19.72
C ASN A 278 -25.54 -6.23 -19.38
N PRO A 279 -24.47 -6.95 -19.74
CA PRO A 279 -24.47 -8.29 -20.37
C PRO A 279 -24.89 -9.39 -19.39
N ASN A 280 -25.46 -10.49 -19.91
CA ASN A 280 -25.79 -11.68 -19.11
C ASN A 280 -24.59 -12.60 -18.84
N ASN A 281 -23.47 -12.38 -19.54
CA ASN A 281 -22.21 -13.07 -19.35
C ASN A 281 -21.11 -12.03 -19.12
N VAL A 282 -20.40 -12.11 -18.00
CA VAL A 282 -19.34 -11.18 -17.65
C VAL A 282 -18.03 -11.95 -17.51
N THR A 283 -17.05 -11.60 -18.33
CA THR A 283 -15.69 -12.16 -18.21
C THR A 283 -14.88 -11.34 -17.23
N VAL A 284 -14.29 -12.00 -16.24
CA VAL A 284 -13.42 -11.39 -15.23
C VAL A 284 -12.02 -11.97 -15.40
N SER A 285 -11.00 -11.10 -15.43
CA SER A 285 -9.59 -11.49 -15.42
C SER A 285 -9.09 -11.76 -13.99
N ALA A 286 -8.00 -12.51 -13.84
CA ALA A 286 -7.38 -12.74 -12.53
C ALA A 286 -7.06 -11.40 -11.81
N GLY A 287 -7.58 -11.25 -10.59
CA GLY A 287 -7.46 -10.01 -9.80
C GLY A 287 -8.28 -8.82 -10.32
N GLY A 288 -9.08 -9.00 -11.37
CA GLY A 288 -9.93 -7.97 -11.97
C GLY A 288 -11.36 -7.97 -11.46
N SER A 289 -12.17 -7.10 -12.07
CA SER A 289 -13.62 -7.03 -11.87
C SER A 289 -14.34 -6.82 -13.20
N GLY A 290 -15.64 -7.13 -13.22
CA GLY A 290 -16.53 -6.90 -14.34
C GLY A 290 -17.92 -6.49 -13.84
N THR A 291 -18.71 -5.85 -14.71
CA THR A 291 -20.03 -5.33 -14.35
C THR A 291 -21.11 -5.75 -15.33
N SER A 292 -22.35 -5.79 -14.83
CA SER A 292 -23.58 -5.94 -15.62
C SER A 292 -24.66 -5.00 -15.07
N THR A 293 -25.49 -4.46 -15.94
CA THR A 293 -26.64 -3.65 -15.52
C THR A 293 -27.86 -4.54 -15.36
N LEU A 294 -28.37 -4.66 -14.13
CA LEU A 294 -29.70 -5.19 -13.84
C LEU A 294 -30.74 -4.09 -14.14
N SER A 295 -31.73 -4.37 -14.97
CA SER A 295 -32.90 -3.53 -15.21
C SER A 295 -34.15 -4.18 -14.62
N VAL A 296 -34.97 -3.38 -13.95
CA VAL A 296 -36.27 -3.77 -13.41
C VAL A 296 -37.33 -2.84 -14.00
N SER A 297 -38.32 -3.42 -14.67
CA SER A 297 -39.39 -2.69 -15.36
C SER A 297 -40.76 -3.09 -14.84
N THR A 298 -41.67 -2.12 -14.71
CA THR A 298 -43.04 -2.34 -14.26
C THR A 298 -44.05 -1.94 -15.35
N GLN A 299 -45.27 -2.46 -15.24
CA GLN A 299 -46.43 -2.05 -16.03
C GLN A 299 -47.31 -1.11 -15.19
N SER A 300 -48.24 -0.39 -15.84
CA SER A 300 -49.23 0.45 -15.13
C SER A 300 -50.14 -0.35 -14.20
N THR A 301 -50.24 -1.66 -14.41
CA THR A 301 -51.05 -2.60 -13.64
C THR A 301 -50.22 -3.44 -12.64
N THR A 302 -48.90 -3.24 -12.55
CA THR A 302 -48.06 -4.01 -11.62
C THR A 302 -48.52 -3.75 -10.19
N PRO A 303 -48.79 -4.79 -9.37
CA PRO A 303 -49.22 -4.62 -7.99
C PRO A 303 -48.21 -3.83 -7.16
N LEU A 304 -48.72 -2.91 -6.35
CA LEU A 304 -47.89 -2.16 -5.41
C LEU A 304 -47.37 -3.10 -4.31
N GLY A 305 -46.15 -2.86 -3.85
CA GLY A 305 -45.54 -3.66 -2.79
C GLY A 305 -44.05 -3.80 -2.94
N ASN A 306 -43.48 -4.62 -2.06
CA ASN A 306 -42.05 -4.89 -2.04
C ASN A 306 -41.75 -6.20 -2.76
N TYR A 307 -40.72 -6.16 -3.60
CA TYR A 307 -40.22 -7.25 -4.40
C TYR A 307 -38.75 -7.46 -4.09
N THR A 308 -38.30 -8.71 -4.14
CA THR A 308 -36.89 -9.07 -4.00
C THR A 308 -36.40 -9.63 -5.31
N VAL A 309 -35.38 -9.00 -5.87
CA VAL A 309 -34.63 -9.52 -7.02
C VAL A 309 -33.42 -10.27 -6.50
N THR A 310 -33.24 -11.53 -6.90
CA THR A 310 -32.04 -12.31 -6.61
C THR A 310 -31.27 -12.49 -7.91
N VAL A 311 -30.05 -11.96 -7.97
CA VAL A 311 -29.15 -12.18 -9.11
C VAL A 311 -28.15 -13.25 -8.72
N THR A 312 -28.22 -14.40 -9.40
CA THR A 312 -27.26 -15.50 -9.22
C THR A 312 -26.21 -15.43 -10.32
N GLY A 313 -24.93 -15.41 -9.94
CA GLY A 313 -23.82 -15.60 -10.84
C GLY A 313 -23.29 -17.02 -10.73
N SER A 314 -23.01 -17.67 -11.86
CA SER A 314 -22.45 -19.04 -11.89
C SER A 314 -21.30 -19.16 -12.89
N SER A 315 -20.26 -19.91 -12.51
CA SER A 315 -19.14 -20.29 -13.38
C SER A 315 -18.67 -21.71 -13.02
N GLY A 316 -18.95 -22.68 -13.90
CA GLY A 316 -18.71 -24.09 -13.58
C GLY A 316 -19.50 -24.54 -12.35
N SER A 317 -18.79 -24.99 -11.30
CA SER A 317 -19.38 -25.37 -10.01
C SER A 317 -19.53 -24.21 -9.01
N LEU A 318 -18.96 -23.04 -9.30
CA LEU A 318 -19.02 -21.87 -8.43
C LEU A 318 -20.36 -21.15 -8.64
N SER A 319 -21.02 -20.76 -7.55
CA SER A 319 -22.28 -20.05 -7.59
C SER A 319 -22.43 -19.12 -6.37
N HIS A 320 -22.70 -17.84 -6.63
CA HIS A 320 -22.93 -16.82 -5.61
C HIS A 320 -24.11 -15.94 -6.01
N SER A 321 -24.75 -15.27 -5.05
CA SER A 321 -25.90 -14.41 -5.34
C SER A 321 -25.88 -13.10 -4.56
N THR A 322 -26.51 -12.07 -5.13
CA THR A 322 -26.82 -10.81 -4.44
C THR A 322 -28.31 -10.49 -4.55
N THR A 323 -28.85 -9.75 -3.58
CA THR A 323 -30.28 -9.43 -3.48
C THR A 323 -30.51 -7.93 -3.52
N ILE A 324 -31.52 -7.51 -4.30
CA ILE A 324 -31.95 -6.12 -4.43
C ILE A 324 -33.40 -6.00 -3.99
N LEU A 325 -33.69 -5.06 -3.09
CA LEU A 325 -35.06 -4.77 -2.66
C LEU A 325 -35.69 -3.69 -3.54
N VAL A 326 -36.84 -3.99 -4.15
CA VAL A 326 -37.55 -3.10 -5.07
C VAL A 326 -38.92 -2.77 -4.50
N ALA A 327 -39.18 -1.49 -4.22
CA ALA A 327 -40.50 -1.02 -3.82
C ALA A 327 -41.27 -0.51 -5.04
N VAL A 328 -42.34 -1.20 -5.45
CA VAL A 328 -43.23 -0.71 -6.50
C VAL A 328 -44.24 0.27 -5.92
N THR A 329 -44.20 1.50 -6.41
CA THR A 329 -45.05 2.61 -5.95
C THR A 329 -46.03 3.04 -7.05
N ALA A 330 -47.10 3.73 -6.66
CA ALA A 330 -48.02 4.29 -7.65
C ALA A 330 -47.29 5.32 -8.54
N ALA A 331 -47.64 5.36 -9.82
CA ALA A 331 -47.25 6.46 -10.68
C ALA A 331 -47.68 7.80 -10.07
N ALA A 332 -46.81 8.80 -10.15
CA ALA A 332 -47.15 10.14 -9.72
C ALA A 332 -48.38 10.62 -10.52
N ALA A 333 -49.41 11.09 -9.80
CA ALA A 333 -50.57 11.67 -10.44
C ALA A 333 -50.14 12.92 -11.23
N VAL A 334 -50.51 13.00 -12.51
CA VAL A 334 -50.13 14.13 -13.36
C VAL A 334 -51.00 15.34 -12.99
N PRO A 335 -50.41 16.51 -12.68
CA PRO A 335 -51.17 17.72 -12.41
C PRO A 335 -52.10 18.10 -13.57
N ASP A 336 -53.39 18.33 -13.28
CA ASP A 336 -54.42 18.71 -14.25
C ASP A 336 -55.47 19.67 -13.64
N PHE A 337 -56.47 20.13 -14.39
CA PHE A 337 -57.58 20.91 -13.87
C PHE A 337 -58.92 20.41 -14.41
N SER A 338 -60.02 20.74 -13.73
CA SER A 338 -61.39 20.46 -14.21
C SER A 338 -62.19 21.74 -14.32
N ILE A 339 -63.17 21.79 -15.24
CA ILE A 339 -64.18 22.85 -15.33
C ILE A 339 -65.58 22.27 -15.11
N SER A 340 -66.39 22.97 -14.34
CA SER A 340 -67.83 22.73 -14.18
C SER A 340 -68.60 24.05 -14.30
N GLY A 341 -69.92 24.00 -14.49
CA GLY A 341 -70.73 25.20 -14.46
C GLY A 341 -72.22 24.96 -14.24
N SER A 342 -72.88 26.00 -13.73
CA SER A 342 -74.30 25.96 -13.35
C SER A 342 -75.00 27.31 -13.64
N PRO A 343 -76.26 27.30 -14.08
CA PRO A 343 -77.06 26.13 -14.47
C PRO A 343 -76.53 25.46 -15.75
N SER A 344 -77.05 24.28 -16.14
CA SER A 344 -76.66 23.63 -17.42
C SER A 344 -77.34 24.25 -18.64
N SER A 345 -78.46 24.96 -18.42
CA SER A 345 -79.20 25.68 -19.45
C SER A 345 -79.94 26.89 -18.91
N ILE A 346 -80.19 27.88 -19.76
CA ILE A 346 -81.03 29.05 -19.46
C ILE A 346 -81.92 29.40 -20.64
N THR A 347 -83.08 29.99 -20.34
CA THR A 347 -83.95 30.62 -21.34
C THR A 347 -83.89 32.13 -21.15
N ILE A 348 -83.58 32.86 -22.22
CA ILE A 348 -83.38 34.31 -22.19
C ILE A 348 -84.29 34.97 -23.24
N PRO A 349 -85.18 35.89 -22.85
CA PRO A 349 -85.93 36.70 -23.81
C PRO A 349 -84.99 37.56 -24.68
N ARG A 350 -85.45 38.03 -25.84
CA ARG A 350 -84.71 39.05 -26.61
C ARG A 350 -84.47 40.34 -25.81
N SER A 351 -83.33 40.99 -26.05
CA SER A 351 -82.89 42.20 -25.35
C SER A 351 -82.65 42.00 -23.84
N SER A 352 -82.31 40.77 -23.43
CA SER A 352 -82.05 40.42 -22.03
C SER A 352 -80.71 39.69 -21.88
N SER A 353 -80.33 39.37 -20.65
CA SER A 353 -79.10 38.64 -20.33
C SER A 353 -79.32 37.59 -19.27
N GLY A 354 -78.54 36.51 -19.34
CA GLY A 354 -78.46 35.48 -18.31
C GLY A 354 -77.00 35.05 -18.11
N THR A 355 -76.73 34.37 -17.00
CA THR A 355 -75.37 34.04 -16.57
C THR A 355 -75.24 32.57 -16.20
N PHE A 356 -74.05 32.01 -16.48
CA PHE A 356 -73.58 30.73 -15.96
C PHE A 356 -72.38 30.97 -15.05
N ASN A 357 -72.40 30.38 -13.87
CA ASN A 357 -71.25 30.37 -12.97
C ASN A 357 -70.36 29.20 -13.35
N LEU A 358 -69.11 29.48 -13.68
CA LEU A 358 -68.08 28.48 -13.98
C LEU A 358 -67.19 28.30 -12.76
N THR A 359 -66.88 27.06 -12.42
CA THR A 359 -65.94 26.69 -11.36
C THR A 359 -64.83 25.85 -11.96
N LEU A 360 -63.59 26.30 -11.73
CA LEU A 360 -62.37 25.64 -12.17
C LEU A 360 -61.65 25.11 -10.94
N THR A 361 -61.27 23.84 -10.95
CA THR A 361 -60.68 23.17 -9.79
C THR A 361 -59.35 22.54 -10.15
N SER A 362 -58.34 22.76 -9.31
CA SER A 362 -57.04 22.08 -9.40
C SER A 362 -57.19 20.58 -9.12
N VAL A 363 -56.60 19.75 -9.98
CA VAL A 363 -56.59 18.29 -9.88
C VAL A 363 -55.13 17.82 -9.80
N ASN A 364 -54.84 16.82 -8.95
CA ASN A 364 -53.50 16.25 -8.78
C ASN A 364 -52.40 17.29 -8.50
N GLY A 365 -52.74 18.35 -7.77
CA GLY A 365 -51.80 19.39 -7.35
C GLY A 365 -51.43 20.42 -8.43
N PHE A 366 -52.21 20.52 -9.51
CA PHE A 366 -52.03 21.57 -10.52
C PHE A 366 -52.02 22.96 -9.89
N SER A 367 -50.99 23.72 -10.20
CA SER A 367 -50.88 25.12 -9.80
C SER A 367 -50.43 25.90 -11.02
N GLY A 368 -51.20 26.91 -11.40
CA GLY A 368 -50.92 27.69 -12.59
C GLY A 368 -52.14 28.41 -13.14
N THR A 369 -51.90 29.14 -14.22
CA THR A 369 -52.92 29.90 -14.91
C THR A 369 -53.64 29.03 -15.94
N VAL A 370 -54.97 29.02 -15.90
CA VAL A 370 -55.83 28.42 -16.92
C VAL A 370 -56.51 29.53 -17.71
N ASN A 371 -56.52 29.40 -19.04
CA ASN A 371 -57.09 30.39 -19.95
C ASN A 371 -58.41 29.88 -20.52
N LEU A 372 -59.45 30.71 -20.46
CA LEU A 372 -60.79 30.41 -20.88
C LEU A 372 -61.11 31.11 -22.20
N SER A 373 -61.70 30.37 -23.11
CA SER A 373 -62.29 30.89 -24.34
C SER A 373 -63.73 30.41 -24.46
N VAL A 374 -64.58 31.20 -25.09
CA VAL A 374 -65.98 30.84 -25.31
C VAL A 374 -66.29 30.89 -26.80
N SER A 375 -67.03 29.90 -27.26
CA SER A 375 -67.58 29.82 -28.61
C SER A 375 -69.09 29.60 -28.54
N ALA A 376 -69.83 30.28 -29.41
CA ALA A 376 -71.27 30.16 -29.53
C ALA A 376 -71.66 30.10 -31.00
N SER A 377 -72.76 29.39 -31.30
CA SER A 377 -73.27 29.27 -32.67
C SER A 377 -73.68 30.64 -33.24
N SER A 378 -73.29 30.95 -34.48
CA SER A 378 -73.59 32.21 -35.17
C SER A 378 -74.48 31.96 -36.40
N PRO A 379 -75.50 32.81 -36.67
CA PRO A 379 -75.92 33.99 -35.93
C PRO A 379 -76.66 33.62 -34.63
N GLY A 380 -76.24 34.19 -33.49
CA GLY A 380 -76.76 33.82 -32.17
C GLY A 380 -76.46 34.83 -31.06
N PRO A 381 -76.68 34.47 -29.78
CA PRO A 381 -76.45 35.37 -28.66
C PRO A 381 -74.97 35.76 -28.52
N LYS A 382 -74.71 36.93 -27.93
CA LYS A 382 -73.35 37.40 -27.63
C LYS A 382 -72.89 36.84 -26.29
N THR A 383 -71.62 36.46 -26.21
CA THR A 383 -71.02 35.84 -25.02
C THR A 383 -69.87 36.70 -24.49
N SER A 384 -69.74 36.78 -23.16
CA SER A 384 -68.59 37.39 -22.50
C SER A 384 -68.26 36.65 -21.20
N LEU A 385 -66.97 36.51 -20.89
CA LEU A 385 -66.50 35.95 -19.61
C LEU A 385 -66.08 37.08 -18.68
N SER A 386 -66.41 36.98 -17.38
CA SER A 386 -65.93 37.94 -16.38
C SER A 386 -64.42 37.87 -16.20
N GLN A 387 -63.84 36.69 -16.39
CA GLN A 387 -62.40 36.44 -16.43
C GLN A 387 -62.08 35.46 -17.56
N THR A 388 -61.14 35.81 -18.42
CA THR A 388 -60.60 34.93 -19.47
C THR A 388 -59.35 34.17 -19.02
N SER A 389 -58.89 34.42 -17.80
CA SER A 389 -57.72 33.79 -17.20
C SER A 389 -57.92 33.68 -15.70
N VAL A 390 -57.71 32.50 -15.14
CA VAL A 390 -57.92 32.19 -13.72
C VAL A 390 -56.67 31.50 -13.19
N ASN A 391 -56.13 31.96 -12.06
CA ASN A 391 -55.01 31.31 -11.39
C ASN A 391 -55.55 30.29 -10.39
N LEU A 392 -55.09 29.05 -10.51
CA LEU A 392 -55.35 27.98 -9.55
C LEU A 392 -54.11 27.74 -8.70
N SER A 393 -54.29 27.72 -7.39
CA SER A 393 -53.31 27.12 -6.47
C SER A 393 -53.51 25.60 -6.42
N SER A 394 -52.48 24.86 -6.01
CA SER A 394 -52.58 23.41 -5.77
C SER A 394 -53.74 23.09 -4.80
N GLY A 395 -54.67 22.24 -5.25
CA GLY A 395 -55.90 21.90 -4.50
C GLY A 395 -56.95 23.01 -4.39
N GLY A 396 -56.69 24.18 -5.00
CA GLY A 396 -57.58 25.34 -4.98
C GLY A 396 -58.63 25.32 -6.09
N SER A 397 -59.53 26.30 -6.02
CA SER A 397 -60.55 26.55 -7.03
C SER A 397 -60.60 28.03 -7.41
N GLY A 398 -60.97 28.31 -8.66
CA GLY A 398 -61.27 29.66 -9.14
C GLY A 398 -62.61 29.68 -9.89
N SER A 399 -63.09 30.87 -10.24
CA SER A 399 -64.38 31.03 -10.88
C SER A 399 -64.36 32.06 -12.01
N SER A 400 -65.29 31.92 -12.95
CA SER A 400 -65.58 32.94 -13.98
C SER A 400 -67.08 32.91 -14.26
N ILE A 401 -67.64 34.03 -14.67
CA ILE A 401 -69.07 34.14 -15.00
C ILE A 401 -69.18 34.30 -16.51
N LEU A 402 -69.81 33.31 -17.17
CA LEU A 402 -70.20 33.42 -18.56
C LEU A 402 -71.53 34.17 -18.64
N THR A 403 -71.49 35.37 -19.21
CA THR A 403 -72.69 36.17 -19.49
C THR A 403 -73.11 35.98 -20.94
N ILE A 404 -74.39 35.68 -21.13
CA ILE A 404 -75.05 35.59 -22.43
C ILE A 404 -75.97 36.79 -22.60
N ARG A 405 -75.85 37.52 -23.71
CA ARG A 405 -76.68 38.68 -24.04
C ARG A 405 -77.40 38.46 -25.36
N THR A 406 -78.71 38.67 -25.37
CA THR A 406 -79.52 38.67 -26.58
C THR A 406 -79.80 40.11 -27.00
N LEU A 407 -79.68 40.40 -28.29
CA LEU A 407 -80.14 41.64 -28.93
C LEU A 407 -81.57 41.47 -29.47
N LYS A 408 -82.26 42.58 -29.76
CA LYS A 408 -83.59 42.60 -30.40
C LYS A 408 -83.67 41.76 -31.69
N LYS A 409 -82.57 41.66 -32.44
CA LYS A 409 -82.46 40.88 -33.69
C LYS A 409 -81.88 39.48 -33.53
N THR A 410 -81.60 39.01 -32.30
CA THR A 410 -81.10 37.64 -32.09
C THR A 410 -82.16 36.65 -32.56
N PRO A 411 -81.85 35.68 -33.44
CA PRO A 411 -82.85 34.69 -33.85
C PRO A 411 -83.38 33.91 -32.64
N LEU A 412 -84.65 33.48 -32.72
CA LEU A 412 -85.21 32.57 -31.72
C LEU A 412 -84.65 31.18 -31.98
N GLY A 413 -84.43 30.40 -30.93
CA GLY A 413 -83.92 29.05 -31.06
C GLY A 413 -83.05 28.62 -29.89
N SER A 414 -82.54 27.40 -29.98
CA SER A 414 -81.61 26.83 -29.02
C SER A 414 -80.18 26.93 -29.54
N TYR A 415 -79.26 27.36 -28.68
CA TYR A 415 -77.87 27.61 -29.00
C TYR A 415 -76.97 26.84 -28.05
N SER A 416 -76.00 26.13 -28.61
CA SER A 416 -74.91 25.55 -27.83
C SER A 416 -73.80 26.59 -27.64
N VAL A 417 -73.39 26.77 -26.38
CA VAL A 417 -72.29 27.65 -25.99
C VAL A 417 -71.24 26.81 -25.28
N THR A 418 -70.05 26.70 -25.88
CA THR A 418 -68.95 25.89 -25.36
C THR A 418 -67.88 26.79 -24.78
N VAL A 419 -67.51 26.54 -23.52
CA VAL A 419 -66.34 27.13 -22.87
C VAL A 419 -65.22 26.11 -22.92
N THR A 420 -64.08 26.53 -23.48
CA THR A 420 -62.85 25.73 -23.54
C THR A 420 -61.81 26.37 -22.63
N VAL A 421 -61.21 25.56 -21.78
CA VAL A 421 -60.18 25.95 -20.83
C VAL A 421 -58.89 25.25 -21.20
N THR A 422 -57.78 25.99 -21.25
CA THR A 422 -56.46 25.47 -21.64
C THR A 422 -55.35 25.93 -20.69
N SER A 423 -54.38 25.07 -20.44
CA SER A 423 -53.09 25.45 -19.84
C SER A 423 -51.97 24.56 -20.39
N GLY A 424 -51.05 25.16 -21.16
CA GLY A 424 -50.06 24.39 -21.92
C GLY A 424 -50.73 23.41 -22.89
N SER A 425 -50.44 22.11 -22.73
CA SER A 425 -51.04 21.02 -23.51
C SER A 425 -52.38 20.50 -22.94
N LEU A 426 -52.77 20.91 -21.74
CA LEU A 426 -54.01 20.47 -21.09
C LEU A 426 -55.19 21.28 -21.64
N SER A 427 -56.30 20.60 -21.98
CA SER A 427 -57.52 21.23 -22.46
C SER A 427 -58.77 20.47 -22.01
N HIS A 428 -59.73 21.22 -21.45
CA HIS A 428 -61.03 20.70 -21.02
C HIS A 428 -62.14 21.66 -21.46
N SER A 429 -63.32 21.14 -21.77
CA SER A 429 -64.46 21.95 -22.23
C SER A 429 -65.76 21.57 -21.54
N ILE A 430 -66.66 22.55 -21.42
CA ILE A 430 -68.04 22.35 -20.99
C ILE A 430 -68.98 23.08 -21.95
N THR A 431 -70.14 22.49 -22.24
CA THR A 431 -71.14 23.05 -23.14
C THR A 431 -72.45 23.32 -22.41
N PHE A 432 -73.00 24.51 -22.61
CA PHE A 432 -74.28 24.96 -22.09
C PHE A 432 -75.32 25.11 -23.19
N THR A 433 -76.59 24.96 -22.82
CA THR A 433 -77.72 25.20 -23.73
C THR A 433 -78.41 26.52 -23.42
N VAL A 434 -78.53 27.41 -24.40
CA VAL A 434 -79.23 28.69 -24.27
C VAL A 434 -80.43 28.72 -25.22
N THR A 435 -81.62 28.89 -24.67
CA THR A 435 -82.83 29.09 -25.48
C THR A 435 -83.19 30.56 -25.54
N VAL A 436 -83.26 31.13 -26.75
CA VAL A 436 -83.73 32.51 -26.98
C VAL A 436 -85.23 32.48 -27.26
N GLY A 437 -86.00 32.99 -26.31
CA GLY A 437 -87.48 33.01 -26.30
C GLY A 437 -88.08 34.36 -26.69
#